data_AF-A0A7C6U1L3-F1
#
_entry.id   AF-A0A7C6U1L3-F1
#
_cell.length_a   1.000
_cell.length_b   1.000
_cell.length_c   1.000
_cell.angle_alpha   90.00
_cell.angle_beta   90.00
_cell.angle_gamma   90.00
#
_symmetry.space_group_name_H-M   'P 1'
#
loop_
_entity.id
_entity.type
_entity.pdbx_description
1 polymer ?
#
loop_
_entity_poly.entity_id
_entity_poly.type
_entity_poly.pdbx_seq_one_letter_code
_entity_poly.pdbx_strand_id
1 'polypeptide(L)'
;MLLLLARHGETIANAENRFQGQTDYPLSAKGEKQSLALAEAVSAYPLKGIYASDLTRARMTGIVAAKKLGLPLSCQPLFREYRFGIIEGLTRSE
;
A
#
# COMPACT_ATOMS: atom_id res chain seq x y z
N MET A 1 -8.05 -21.47 -5.62
CA MET A 1 -7.94 -20.01 -5.83
C MET A 1 -6.79 -19.52 -4.97
N LEU A 2 -5.81 -18.83 -5.55
CA LEU A 2 -4.67 -18.26 -4.81
C LEU A 2 -4.93 -16.76 -4.57
N LEU A 3 -4.81 -16.33 -3.32
CA LEU A 3 -4.87 -14.92 -2.94
C LEU A 3 -3.58 -14.56 -2.20
N LEU A 4 -2.86 -13.56 -2.71
CA LEU A 4 -1.69 -13.01 -2.06
C LEU A 4 -2.08 -11.69 -1.40
N LEU A 5 -1.78 -11.54 -0.11
CA LEU A 5 -2.05 -10.33 0.65
C LEU A 5 -0.73 -9.63 0.94
N ALA A 6 -0.66 -8.34 0.62
CA ALA A 6 0.47 -7.49 0.90
C ALA A 6 0.00 -6.20 1.56
N ARG A 7 0.79 -5.70 2.51
CA ARG A 7 0.61 -4.34 3.03
C ARG A 7 1.31 -3.35 2.08
N HIS A 8 0.80 -2.11 2.04
CA HIS A 8 1.50 -1.02 1.37
C HIS A 8 2.93 -0.86 1.90
N GLY A 9 3.83 -0.31 1.07
CA GLY A 9 5.18 0.06 1.50
C GLY A 9 5.16 1.11 2.61
N GLU A 10 6.27 1.26 3.32
CA GLU A 10 6.44 2.27 4.36
C GLU A 10 6.10 3.67 3.83
N THR A 11 5.39 4.45 4.64
CA THR A 11 5.07 5.86 4.37
C THR A 11 5.89 6.79 5.25
N ILE A 12 5.88 8.09 4.95
CA ILE A 12 6.45 9.11 5.84
C ILE A 12 5.83 9.02 7.25
N ALA A 13 4.51 8.89 7.35
CA ALA A 13 3.84 8.73 8.64
C ALA A 13 4.22 7.43 9.38
N ASN A 14 4.55 6.34 8.67
CA ASN A 14 5.10 5.15 9.33
C ASN A 14 6.47 5.42 9.94
N ALA A 15 7.35 6.11 9.22
CA ALA A 15 8.67 6.47 9.72
C ALA A 15 8.59 7.35 10.98
N GLU A 16 7.55 8.18 11.08
CA GLU A 16 7.25 9.04 12.23
C GLU A 16 6.39 8.37 13.31
N ASN A 17 6.00 7.09 13.15
CA ASN A 17 5.10 6.37 14.06
C ASN A 17 3.74 7.04 14.29
N ARG A 18 3.18 7.69 13.27
CA ARG A 18 1.87 8.34 13.30
C ARG A 18 0.75 7.41 12.85
N PHE A 19 -0.41 7.52 13.49
CA PHE A 19 -1.64 6.89 13.03
C PHE A 19 -2.09 7.52 11.72
N GLN A 20 -2.27 6.71 10.68
CA GLN A 20 -2.64 7.21 9.35
C GLN A 20 -4.14 7.16 9.11
N GLY A 21 -4.77 6.05 9.44
CA GLY A 21 -6.17 5.79 9.10
C GLY A 21 -6.44 6.06 7.62
N GLN A 22 -7.40 6.94 7.32
CA GLN A 22 -7.71 7.33 5.94
C GLN A 22 -7.01 8.61 5.48
N THR A 23 -6.24 9.27 6.33
CA THR A 23 -5.34 10.36 5.93
C THR A 23 -4.29 9.81 4.97
N ASP A 24 -4.10 10.53 3.87
CA ASP A 24 -3.24 10.09 2.79
C ASP A 24 -1.82 10.59 2.98
N TYR A 25 -0.88 9.65 2.97
CA TYR A 25 0.55 9.92 3.10
C TYR A 25 1.30 9.23 1.97
N PRO A 26 2.31 9.90 1.38
CA PRO A 26 3.14 9.29 0.35
C PRO A 26 4.00 8.17 0.94
N LEU A 27 4.47 7.29 0.07
CA LEU A 27 5.52 6.32 0.42
C LEU A 27 6.80 7.06 0.82
N SER A 28 7.56 6.48 1.75
CA SER A 28 8.94 6.90 1.99
C SER A 28 9.85 6.34 0.89
N ALA A 29 11.08 6.85 0.78
CA ALA A 29 12.08 6.26 -0.12
C ALA A 29 12.33 4.76 0.15
N LYS A 30 12.13 4.31 1.40
CA LYS A 30 12.17 2.89 1.76
C LYS A 30 10.91 2.16 1.29
N GLY A 31 9.73 2.77 1.40
CA GLY A 31 8.48 2.24 0.86
C GLY A 31 8.48 2.05 -0.65
N GLU A 32 9.15 2.94 -1.39
CA GLU A 32 9.35 2.79 -2.83
C GLU A 32 10.21 1.56 -3.14
N LYS A 33 11.34 1.37 -2.44
CA LYS A 33 12.20 0.18 -2.56
C LYS A 33 11.45 -1.11 -2.20
N GLN A 34 10.62 -1.07 -1.15
CA GLN A 34 9.77 -2.19 -0.75
C GLN A 34 8.74 -2.53 -1.84
N SER A 35 8.18 -1.53 -2.51
CA SER A 35 7.20 -1.74 -3.60
C SER A 35 7.85 -2.42 -4.81
N LEU A 36 9.11 -2.08 -5.12
CA LEU A 36 9.90 -2.77 -6.14
C LEU A 36 10.20 -4.22 -5.76
N ALA A 37 10.64 -4.45 -4.51
CA ALA A 37 10.91 -5.80 -4.01
C ALA A 37 9.65 -6.69 -3.98
N LEU A 38 8.49 -6.11 -3.61
CA LEU A 38 7.21 -6.80 -3.68
C LEU A 38 6.91 -7.22 -5.12
N ALA A 39 7.02 -6.29 -6.08
CA ALA A 39 6.78 -6.59 -7.50
C ALA A 39 7.68 -7.73 -8.02
N GLU A 40 8.94 -7.76 -7.60
CA GLU A 40 9.85 -8.88 -7.89
C GLU A 40 9.32 -10.19 -7.30
N ALA A 41 9.03 -10.21 -6.01
CA ALA A 41 8.61 -11.42 -5.30
C ALA A 41 7.30 -12.01 -5.86
N VAL A 42 6.33 -11.15 -6.22
CA VAL A 42 5.04 -11.62 -6.74
C VAL A 42 5.09 -12.07 -8.20
N SER A 43 6.17 -11.77 -8.93
CA SER A 43 6.34 -12.19 -10.32
C SER A 43 6.50 -13.71 -10.51
N ALA A 44 6.84 -14.42 -9.42
CA ALA A 44 6.92 -15.88 -9.42
C ALA A 44 5.55 -16.58 -9.42
N TYR A 45 4.44 -15.83 -9.32
CA TYR A 45 3.10 -16.39 -9.19
C TYR A 45 2.23 -16.08 -10.42
N PRO A 46 1.32 -16.99 -10.81
CA PRO A 46 0.46 -16.81 -11.98
C PRO A 46 -0.73 -15.88 -11.68
N LEU A 47 -0.46 -14.66 -11.21
CA LEU A 47 -1.47 -13.67 -10.87
C LEU A 47 -2.28 -13.24 -12.10
N LYS A 48 -3.56 -12.93 -11.86
CA LYS A 48 -4.51 -12.53 -12.93
C LYS A 48 -5.05 -11.10 -12.77
N GLY A 49 -4.79 -10.48 -11.63
CA GLY A 49 -5.21 -9.11 -11.36
C GLY A 49 -4.63 -8.63 -10.05
N ILE A 50 -4.58 -7.31 -9.89
CA ILE A 50 -4.11 -6.66 -8.67
C ILE A 50 -5.21 -5.74 -8.17
N TYR A 51 -5.47 -5.83 -6.88
CA TYR A 51 -6.47 -5.03 -6.19
C TYR A 51 -5.81 -4.26 -5.07
N ALA A 52 -6.20 -3.02 -4.86
CA ALA A 52 -5.66 -2.17 -3.80
C ALA A 52 -6.72 -1.24 -3.24
N SER A 53 -6.47 -0.72 -2.04
CA SER A 53 -7.12 0.51 -1.57
C SER A 53 -6.81 1.65 -2.54
N ASP A 54 -7.73 2.60 -2.64
CA ASP A 54 -7.54 3.84 -3.40
C ASP A 54 -6.67 4.88 -2.69
N LEU A 55 -6.25 4.64 -1.43
CA LEU A 55 -5.25 5.46 -0.73
C LEU A 55 -3.91 5.41 -1.47
N THR A 56 -3.22 6.56 -1.56
CA THR A 56 -2.02 6.72 -2.40
C THR A 56 -0.94 5.71 -2.07
N ARG A 57 -0.68 5.45 -0.78
CA ARG A 57 0.30 4.44 -0.36
C ARG A 57 0.03 3.03 -0.90
N ALA A 58 -1.23 2.58 -0.91
CA ALA A 58 -1.58 1.26 -1.44
C ALA A 58 -1.57 1.24 -2.96
N ARG A 59 -2.12 2.29 -3.60
CA ARG A 59 -2.12 2.46 -5.05
C ARG A 59 -0.70 2.50 -5.62
N MET A 60 0.21 3.23 -4.98
CA MET A 60 1.61 3.35 -5.41
C MET A 60 2.42 2.06 -5.19
N THR A 61 2.09 1.26 -4.18
CA THR A 61 2.68 -0.08 -4.07
C THR A 61 2.13 -1.02 -5.16
N GLY A 62 0.81 -0.99 -5.39
CA GLY A 62 0.15 -1.84 -6.39
C GLY A 62 0.54 -1.52 -7.83
N ILE A 63 0.73 -0.24 -8.17
CA ILE A 63 1.08 0.18 -9.55
C ILE A 63 2.45 -0.36 -9.99
N VAL A 64 3.39 -0.52 -9.06
CA VAL A 64 4.71 -1.07 -9.36
C VAL A 64 4.60 -2.54 -9.76
N ALA A 65 3.83 -3.33 -9.01
CA ALA A 65 3.53 -4.72 -9.35
C ALA A 65 2.74 -4.82 -10.67
N ALA A 66 1.72 -3.98 -10.85
CA ALA A 66 0.89 -3.96 -12.06
C ALA A 66 1.69 -3.67 -13.33
N LYS A 67 2.57 -2.66 -13.29
CA LYS A 67 3.47 -2.34 -14.40
C LYS A 67 4.42 -3.50 -14.71
N LYS A 68 5.03 -4.12 -13.70
CA LYS A 68 5.98 -5.23 -13.90
C LYS A 68 5.30 -6.47 -14.48
N LEU A 69 4.10 -6.80 -14.00
CA LEU A 69 3.35 -7.99 -14.41
C LEU A 69 2.51 -7.79 -15.68
N GLY A 70 2.33 -6.55 -16.14
CA GLY A 70 1.42 -6.23 -17.25
C GLY A 70 -0.05 -6.50 -16.92
N LEU A 71 -0.44 -6.36 -15.65
CA LEU A 71 -1.79 -6.67 -15.15
C LEU A 71 -2.57 -5.39 -14.80
N PRO A 72 -3.91 -5.41 -14.87
CA PRO A 72 -4.72 -4.29 -14.42
C PRO A 72 -4.64 -4.13 -12.90
N LEU A 73 -4.62 -2.87 -12.46
CA LEU A 73 -4.79 -2.48 -11.06
C LEU A 73 -6.20 -1.93 -10.84
N SER A 74 -6.99 -2.59 -10.00
CA SER A 74 -8.31 -2.09 -9.57
C SER A 74 -8.21 -1.51 -8.15
N CYS A 75 -8.48 -0.22 -8.02
CA CYS A 75 -8.53 0.45 -6.72
C CYS A 75 -9.96 0.44 -6.18
N GLN A 76 -10.13 0.08 -4.91
CA GLN A 76 -11.44 -0.07 -4.27
C GLN A 76 -11.46 0.65 -2.92
N PRO A 77 -12.38 1.61 -2.68
CA PRO A 77 -12.56 2.25 -1.38
C PRO A 77 -12.88 1.26 -0.24
N LEU A 78 -13.44 0.09 -0.59
CA LEU A 78 -13.75 -0.98 0.37
C LEU A 78 -12.50 -1.55 1.07
N PHE A 79 -11.31 -1.38 0.48
CA PHE A 79 -10.05 -1.86 1.04
C PHE A 79 -9.30 -0.80 1.85
N ARG A 80 -9.91 0.38 2.09
CA ARG A 80 -9.31 1.43 2.89
C ARG A 80 -9.03 0.93 4.31
N GLU A 81 -7.95 1.47 4.88
CA GLU A 81 -7.64 1.30 6.29
C GLU A 81 -8.79 1.85 7.15
N TYR A 82 -8.89 1.33 8.37
CA TYR A 82 -9.83 1.85 9.35
C TYR A 82 -9.65 3.36 9.54
N ARG A 83 -10.76 4.10 9.58
CA ARG A 83 -10.72 5.56 9.82
C ARG A 83 -10.56 5.81 11.32
N PHE A 84 -9.40 6.30 11.72
CA PHE A 84 -9.12 6.60 13.12
C PHE A 84 -9.65 7.97 13.56
N GLY A 85 -10.04 8.84 12.62
CA GLY A 85 -10.68 10.11 12.94
C GLY A 85 -9.70 11.06 13.64
N ILE A 86 -10.05 11.52 14.84
CA ILE A 86 -9.33 12.58 15.55
C ILE A 86 -7.87 12.24 15.91
N ILE A 87 -7.52 10.96 15.97
CA ILE A 87 -6.15 10.53 16.29
C ILE A 87 -5.27 10.36 15.05
N GLU A 88 -5.81 10.54 13.84
CA GLU A 88 -5.00 10.52 12.62
C GLU A 88 -3.99 11.69 12.66
N GLY A 89 -2.74 11.39 12.32
CA GLY A 89 -1.61 12.32 12.44
C GLY A 89 -0.93 12.31 13.80
N LEU A 90 -1.54 11.74 14.86
CA LEU A 90 -0.90 11.63 16.18
C LEU A 90 0.04 10.43 16.25
N THR A 91 1.11 10.56 17.02
CA THR A 91 1.91 9.43 17.50
C THR A 91 1.19 8.72 18.64
N ARG A 92 1.76 7.62 19.15
CA ARG A 92 1.20 6.94 20.34
C ARG A 92 1.30 7.74 21.63
N SER A 93 2.21 8.71 21.69
CA SER A 93 2.51 9.51 22.88
C SER A 93 1.81 10.87 22.90
N GLU A 94 1.22 11.27 21.78
CA GLU A 94 0.38 12.47 21.64
C GLU A 94 -1.09 12.10 21.88
#